data_AF-A0A836THA3-F1
#
_entry.id   AF-A0A836THA3-F1
#
_cell.length_a   1.000
_cell.length_b   1.000
_cell.length_c   1.000
_cell.angle_alpha   90.00
_cell.angle_beta   90.00
_cell.angle_gamma   90.00
#
_symmetry.space_group_name_H-M   'P 1'
#
loop_
_entity.id
_entity.type
_entity.pdbx_description
1 polymer ?
#
loop_
_entity_poly.entity_id
_entity_poly.type
_entity_poly.pdbx_seq_one_letter_code
_entity_poly.pdbx_strand_id
1 'polypeptide(L)'
;KAHGYICQGCGFNFAEKYGEIGKDFIEAHHLVPISLFEAQVVKLDPKLDFAVLCSNCHRMIHKTEKPDDVKAFKNIINSKRPKE
;
A
#
# COMPACT_ATOMS: atom_id res chain seq x y z
N LYS A 1 2.15 15.69 2.75
CA LYS A 1 1.70 14.28 2.97
C LYS A 1 2.87 13.36 2.62
N ALA A 2 3.13 12.30 3.38
CA ALA A 2 4.42 11.59 3.36
C ALA A 2 4.73 10.81 2.06
N HIS A 3 3.72 10.13 1.49
CA HIS A 3 3.90 9.24 0.31
C HIS A 3 3.02 9.58 -0.91
N GLY A 4 2.15 10.60 -0.81
CA GLY A 4 1.22 10.95 -1.88
C GLY A 4 0.02 10.01 -1.99
N TYR A 5 -0.55 9.90 -3.20
CA TYR A 5 -1.83 9.25 -3.49
C TYR A 5 -1.81 8.24 -4.64
N ILE A 6 -0.60 7.88 -5.08
CA ILE A 6 -0.40 6.90 -6.14
C ILE A 6 -0.03 5.58 -5.49
N CYS A 7 -0.76 4.51 -5.82
CA CYS A 7 -0.52 3.18 -5.27
C CYS A 7 0.91 2.71 -5.58
N GLN A 8 1.70 2.42 -4.54
CA GLN A 8 3.09 1.97 -4.70
C GLN A 8 3.20 0.54 -5.28
N GLY A 9 2.14 -0.27 -5.13
CA GLY A 9 2.04 -1.60 -5.72
C GLY A 9 1.75 -1.56 -7.21
N CYS A 10 0.67 -0.89 -7.63
CA CYS A 10 0.19 -0.97 -9.01
C CYS A 10 0.21 0.34 -9.82
N GLY A 11 0.48 1.49 -9.21
CA GLY A 11 0.45 2.79 -9.87
C GLY A 11 -0.94 3.42 -10.01
N PHE A 12 -1.99 2.77 -9.50
CA PHE A 12 -3.35 3.33 -9.54
C PHE A 12 -3.45 4.65 -8.77
N ASN A 13 -4.13 5.63 -9.38
CA ASN A 13 -4.41 6.94 -8.80
C ASN A 13 -5.94 7.16 -8.79
N PHE A 14 -6.52 7.35 -7.60
CA PHE A 14 -7.97 7.55 -7.46
C PHE A 14 -8.45 8.86 -8.08
N ALA A 15 -7.65 9.94 -8.01
CA ALA A 15 -8.01 11.21 -8.61
C ALA A 15 -8.04 11.12 -10.15
N GLU A 16 -7.10 10.40 -10.76
CA GLU A 16 -7.09 10.17 -12.21
C GLU A 16 -8.28 9.32 -12.67
N LYS A 17 -8.67 8.31 -11.88
CA LYS A 17 -9.75 7.38 -12.26
C LYS A 17 -11.15 7.93 -11.96
N TYR A 18 -11.32 8.61 -10.84
CA TYR A 18 -12.63 9.00 -10.28
C TYR A 18 -12.84 10.51 -10.19
N GLY A 19 -11.85 11.33 -10.56
CA GLY A 19 -11.95 12.79 -10.46
C GLY A 19 -11.98 13.27 -9.00
N GLU A 20 -12.79 14.30 -8.72
CA GLU A 20 -12.80 14.99 -7.42
C GLU A 20 -13.07 14.06 -6.23
N ILE A 21 -13.92 13.05 -6.38
CA ILE A 21 -14.22 12.12 -5.27
C ILE A 21 -13.03 11.22 -4.91
N GLY A 22 -12.05 11.08 -5.80
CA GLY A 22 -10.81 10.33 -5.58
C GLY A 22 -9.65 11.21 -5.12
N LYS A 23 -9.85 12.53 -5.05
CA LYS A 23 -8.82 13.46 -4.61
C LYS A 23 -8.44 13.17 -3.17
N ASP A 24 -7.14 13.18 -2.92
CA ASP A 24 -6.58 12.97 -1.59
C ASP A 24 -6.96 11.63 -0.93
N PHE A 25 -7.35 10.63 -1.73
CA PHE A 25 -7.73 9.30 -1.26
C PHE A 25 -6.70 8.23 -1.64
N ILE A 26 -6.22 7.49 -0.63
CA ILE A 26 -5.41 6.28 -0.74
C ILE A 26 -5.43 5.57 0.62
N GLU A 27 -5.11 4.28 0.67
CA GLU A 27 -5.05 3.53 1.92
C GLU A 27 -3.60 3.42 2.42
N ALA A 28 -3.37 3.75 3.69
CA ALA A 28 -2.09 3.52 4.34
C ALA A 28 -1.96 2.04 4.73
N HIS A 29 -0.80 1.46 4.46
CA HIS A 29 -0.48 0.06 4.71
C HIS A 29 0.74 -0.02 5.65
N HIS A 30 0.64 -0.79 6.73
CA HIS A 30 1.75 -0.93 7.68
C HIS A 30 2.81 -1.91 7.14
N LEU A 31 4.07 -1.51 7.14
CA LEU A 31 5.22 -2.35 6.78
C LEU A 31 5.79 -3.10 7.99
N VAL A 32 5.41 -2.70 9.20
CA VAL A 32 5.74 -3.41 10.43
C VAL A 32 4.47 -4.07 10.96
N PRO A 33 4.44 -5.41 11.10
CA PRO A 33 3.26 -6.10 11.61
C PRO A 33 2.88 -5.61 13.01
N ILE A 34 1.63 -5.15 13.15
CA ILE A 34 1.11 -4.62 14.42
C ILE A 34 1.17 -5.66 15.55
N SER A 35 1.10 -6.95 15.22
CA SER A 35 1.23 -8.05 16.18
C SER A 35 2.59 -8.10 16.88
N LEU A 36 3.61 -7.43 16.36
CA LEU A 36 4.94 -7.33 16.98
C LEU A 36 5.03 -6.16 17.96
N PHE A 37 4.04 -5.27 17.99
CA PHE A 37 3.96 -4.23 19.00
C PHE A 37 3.44 -4.89 20.29
N GLU A 38 4.35 -5.15 21.23
CA GLU A 38 3.99 -5.42 22.62
C GLU A 38 3.16 -4.24 23.18
N ALA A 39 2.62 -4.36 24.40
CA ALA A 39 1.73 -3.38 25.05
C ALA A 39 2.34 -1.98 25.32
N GLN A 40 3.39 -1.60 24.59
CA GLN A 40 4.12 -0.35 24.66
C GLN A 40 3.67 0.59 23.53
N VAL A 41 3.73 1.89 23.79
CA VAL A 41 3.49 2.91 22.76
C VAL A 41 4.65 2.90 21.77
N VAL A 42 4.40 2.42 20.56
CA VAL A 42 5.40 2.41 19.48
C VAL A 42 5.28 3.69 18.66
N LYS A 43 6.39 4.43 18.56
CA LYS A 43 6.47 5.61 17.69
C LYS A 43 6.70 5.14 16.26
N LEU A 44 5.73 5.40 15.38
CA LEU A 44 5.83 5.10 13.96
C LEU A 44 6.21 6.34 13.16
N ASP A 45 7.11 6.18 12.19
CA ASP A 45 7.44 7.16 11.16
C ASP A 45 6.57 6.89 9.91
N PRO A 46 5.67 7.82 9.54
CA PRO A 46 4.86 7.70 8.34
C PRO A 46 5.63 7.44 7.05
N LYS A 47 6.92 7.85 6.96
CA LYS A 47 7.76 7.64 5.78
C LYS A 47 8.39 6.25 5.73
N LEU A 48 8.68 5.64 6.88
CA LEU A 48 9.43 4.39 6.97
C LEU A 48 8.53 3.19 7.27
N ASP A 49 7.52 3.37 8.11
CA ASP A 49 6.68 2.27 8.62
C ASP A 49 5.41 2.05 7.80
N PHE A 50 5.18 2.89 6.79
CA PHE A 50 3.98 2.84 5.98
C PHE A 50 4.30 2.88 4.48
N ALA A 51 3.46 2.18 3.73
CA ALA A 51 3.29 2.33 2.30
C ALA A 51 1.88 2.89 1.99
N VAL A 52 1.65 3.28 0.74
CA VAL A 52 0.32 3.68 0.25
C VAL A 52 -0.12 2.76 -0.89
N LEU A 53 -1.30 2.17 -0.74
CA LEU A 53 -1.88 1.19 -1.67
C LEU A 53 -3.31 1.57 -2.04
N CYS A 54 -3.75 1.20 -3.24
CA CYS A 54 -5.17 1.27 -3.55
C CYS A 54 -5.94 0.15 -2.85
N SER A 55 -7.25 0.33 -2.67
CA SER A 55 -8.12 -0.61 -1.95
C SER A 55 -7.97 -2.06 -2.43
N ASN A 56 -7.83 -2.27 -3.74
CA ASN A 56 -7.62 -3.63 -4.27
C ASN A 56 -6.24 -4.18 -3.91
N CYS A 57 -5.17 -3.41 -4.08
CA CYS A 57 -3.82 -3.86 -3.73
C CYS A 57 -3.68 -4.11 -2.24
N HIS A 58 -4.24 -3.25 -1.40
CA HIS A 58 -4.22 -3.41 0.06
C HIS A 58 -4.95 -4.68 0.49
N ARG A 59 -6.10 -4.99 -0.12
CA ARG A 59 -6.81 -6.25 0.16
C ARG A 59 -6.04 -7.49 -0.33
N MET A 60 -5.41 -7.41 -1.49
CA MET A 60 -4.70 -8.54 -2.09
C MET A 60 -3.34 -8.82 -1.44
N ILE A 61 -2.63 -7.81 -0.97
CA ILE A 61 -1.34 -8.03 -0.29
C ILE A 61 -1.53 -8.80 1.02
N HIS A 62 -2.65 -8.62 1.73
CA HIS A 62 -3.02 -9.42 2.90
C HIS A 62 -3.43 -10.87 2.60
N LYS A 63 -3.47 -11.27 1.32
CA LYS A 63 -3.64 -12.67 0.91
C LYS A 63 -2.30 -13.35 0.59
N THR A 64 -1.17 -12.64 0.70
CA THR A 64 0.17 -13.22 0.56
C THR A 64 0.73 -13.64 1.91
N GLU A 65 1.82 -14.42 1.90
CA GLU A 65 2.53 -14.83 3.12
C GLU A 65 3.25 -13.66 3.82
N LYS A 66 3.62 -12.62 3.07
CA LYS A 66 4.40 -11.47 3.54
C LYS A 66 3.71 -10.17 3.16
N PRO A 67 2.66 -9.77 3.90
CA PRO A 67 1.91 -8.57 3.56
C PRO A 67 2.73 -7.29 3.74
N ASP A 68 3.77 -7.31 4.56
CA ASP A 68 4.74 -6.24 4.77
C ASP A 68 5.68 -6.00 3.56
N ASP A 69 5.85 -6.99 2.66
CA ASP A 69 6.75 -6.87 1.52
C ASP A 69 6.04 -6.35 0.26
N VAL A 70 5.82 -5.04 0.21
CA VAL A 70 5.21 -4.35 -0.95
C VAL A 70 6.02 -4.55 -2.24
N LYS A 71 7.35 -4.72 -2.14
CA LYS A 71 8.21 -4.92 -3.31
C LYS A 71 7.99 -6.30 -3.92
N ALA A 72 7.94 -7.36 -3.11
CA ALA A 72 7.60 -8.70 -3.57
C ALA A 72 6.19 -8.72 -4.16
N PHE A 73 5.21 -8.08 -3.51
CA PHE A 73 3.85 -7.99 -4.03
C PHE A 73 3.78 -7.28 -5.39
N LYS A 74 4.53 -6.19 -5.57
CA LYS A 74 4.64 -5.50 -6.86
C LYS A 74 5.18 -6.41 -7.97
N ASN A 75 6.15 -7.27 -7.67
CA ASN A 75 6.67 -8.24 -8.64
C ASN A 75 5.62 -9.28 -9.04
N ILE A 76 4.79 -9.73 -8.10
CA ILE A 76 3.65 -10.63 -8.37
C ILE A 76 2.67 -9.95 -9.34
N ILE A 77 2.28 -8.70 -9.06
CA ILE A 77 1.38 -7.94 -9.93
C ILE A 77 1.99 -7.78 -11.34
N ASN A 78 3.26 -7.39 -11.43
CA ASN A 78 3.92 -7.12 -12.71
C ASN A 78 4.14 -8.37 -13.56
N SER A 79 4.40 -9.53 -12.94
CA SER A 79 4.55 -10.80 -13.67
C SER A 79 3.23 -11.33 -14.25
N LYS A 80 2.09 -10.85 -13.77
CA LYS A 80 0.75 -11.27 -14.19
C LYS A 80 0.02 -10.23 -15.05
N ARG A 81 0.56 -9.02 -15.20
CA ARG A 81 -0.02 -8.03 -16.12
C ARG A 81 0.17 -8.50 -17.56
N PRO A 82 -0.85 -8.37 -18.42
CA PRO A 82 -0.63 -8.44 -19.85
C PRO A 82 0.47 -7.45 -20.22
N LYS A 83 1.48 -7.90 -20.98
CA LYS A 83 2.35 -6.98 -21.69
C LYS A 83 1.48 -6.38 -22.79
N GLU A 84 1.20 -5.08 -22.69
CA GLU A 84 0.60 -4.30 -23.77
C GLU A 84 1.42 -4.40 -25.05
#